data_AF-A0A1E7EMX4-F1
#
_entry.id   AF-A0A1E7EMX4-F1
#
_cell.length_a   1.000
_cell.length_b   1.000
_cell.length_c   1.000
_cell.angle_alpha   90.00
_cell.angle_beta   90.00
_cell.angle_gamma   90.00
#
_symmetry.space_group_name_H-M   'P 1'
#
loop_
_entity.id
_entity.type
_entity.pdbx_description
1 polymer ?
#
loop_
_entity_poly.entity_id
_entity_poly.type
_entity_poly.pdbx_seq_one_letter_code
_entity_poly.pdbx_strand_id
1 'polypeptide(L)'
;MEDDGNAKNDDDDDPSVHLERFQQSHKKRVRKMEEEKDKLQNEIETMNSIVGSAAASNDDDIIEINAGGKIISALRSTLTVAPDTMFTYMFSGRWEESMKRDNNNRVFLDEDSELIEMIINFLRMKKREDPLRPINEPILPVSKKENFDSILNYYGLTEFFYPPPVFLPLDIGKIDIVQQQLPGSLVTVTKSDNKIKFNKVTMDTSFHSVACKPSLNASSDEGSFWKVTIDKMPQWILLGIIGSLGGTNTSHTNPTCYGWSIGSQVWVGGSSRSGDSGWTTFTQGECLHFHLNSKKLTMFSVQKNKKFVINIATIPLREYYIHFNLYSIGTTISLEPLGEEERERILEN
;
A
#
# COMPACT_ATOMS: atom_id res chain seq x y z
N MET A 1 -55.99 -8.53 65.50
CA MET A 1 -55.86 -9.69 66.41
C MET A 1 -56.37 -10.86 65.60
N GLU A 2 -55.60 -11.83 65.09
CA GLU A 2 -54.20 -12.30 65.17
C GLU A 2 -53.95 -12.95 63.78
N ASP A 3 -52.87 -12.66 63.05
CA ASP A 3 -51.57 -13.37 62.96
C ASP A 3 -51.60 -14.93 62.97
N ASP A 4 -50.65 -15.50 62.23
CA ASP A 4 -50.36 -16.90 61.87
C ASP A 4 -50.79 -17.29 60.43
N GLY A 5 -49.92 -17.80 59.56
CA GLY A 5 -48.55 -18.25 59.72
C GLY A 5 -48.08 -18.90 58.42
N ASN A 6 -46.83 -18.60 58.09
CA ASN A 6 -46.04 -19.04 56.95
C ASN A 6 -45.96 -20.57 56.75
N ALA A 7 -46.02 -21.02 55.50
CA ALA A 7 -45.41 -22.28 55.05
C ALA A 7 -44.99 -22.14 53.57
N LYS A 8 -43.90 -21.41 53.34
CA LYS A 8 -43.07 -21.60 52.14
C LYS A 8 -42.32 -22.91 52.33
N ASN A 9 -42.53 -23.86 51.41
CA ASN A 9 -41.74 -25.08 51.32
C ASN A 9 -40.34 -24.70 50.79
N ASP A 10 -39.40 -24.52 51.70
CA ASP A 10 -37.97 -24.38 51.42
C ASP A 10 -37.35 -25.79 51.32
N ASP A 11 -37.60 -26.48 50.19
CA ASP A 11 -36.98 -27.78 49.87
C ASP A 11 -35.86 -27.67 48.81
N ASP A 12 -35.41 -26.45 48.46
CA ASP A 12 -34.42 -26.20 47.39
C ASP A 12 -32.97 -25.98 47.89
N ASP A 13 -32.71 -26.02 49.21
CA ASP A 13 -31.39 -25.74 49.82
C ASP A 13 -30.74 -26.99 50.48
N ASP A 14 -30.83 -28.18 49.87
CA ASP A 14 -30.02 -29.34 50.28
C ASP A 14 -28.60 -29.25 49.67
N PRO A 15 -27.53 -29.09 50.50
CA PRO A 15 -26.14 -29.02 50.03
C PRO A 15 -25.69 -30.27 49.24
N SER A 16 -26.32 -31.42 49.48
CA SER A 16 -25.99 -32.68 48.79
C SER A 16 -26.36 -32.63 47.30
N VAL A 17 -27.53 -32.06 46.97
CA VAL A 17 -28.02 -31.87 45.61
C VAL A 17 -27.14 -30.89 44.85
N HIS A 18 -26.64 -29.85 45.53
CA HIS A 18 -25.75 -28.85 44.94
C HIS A 18 -24.35 -29.43 44.64
N LEU A 19 -23.85 -30.31 45.50
CA LEU A 19 -22.58 -31.02 45.29
C LEU A 19 -22.67 -32.03 44.14
N GLU A 20 -23.78 -32.78 44.05
CA GLU A 20 -24.00 -33.72 42.95
C GLU A 20 -24.10 -33.01 41.59
N ARG A 21 -24.84 -31.89 41.51
CA ARG A 21 -24.89 -31.06 40.30
C ARG A 21 -23.51 -30.52 39.91
N PHE A 22 -22.70 -30.10 40.88
CA PHE A 22 -21.34 -29.65 40.64
C PHE A 22 -20.45 -30.78 40.10
N GLN A 23 -20.50 -31.97 40.70
CA GLN A 23 -19.73 -33.14 40.25
C GLN A 23 -20.16 -33.59 38.84
N GLN A 24 -21.46 -33.59 38.55
CA GLN A 24 -21.99 -33.96 37.24
C GLN A 24 -21.60 -32.94 36.16
N SER A 25 -21.66 -31.64 36.49
CA SER A 25 -21.17 -30.55 35.63
C SER A 25 -19.67 -30.69 35.36
N HIS A 26 -18.88 -30.97 36.39
CA HIS A 26 -17.44 -31.17 36.26
C HIS A 26 -17.11 -32.39 35.38
N LYS A 27 -17.80 -33.52 35.58
CA LYS A 27 -17.63 -34.74 34.76
C LYS A 27 -17.98 -34.49 33.29
N LYS A 28 -19.03 -33.71 33.03
CA LYS A 28 -19.42 -33.30 31.67
C LYS A 28 -18.37 -32.41 31.01
N ARG A 29 -17.79 -31.46 31.77
CA ARG A 29 -16.70 -30.60 31.28
C ARG A 29 -15.44 -31.40 30.96
N VAL A 30 -15.04 -32.33 31.82
CA VAL A 30 -13.89 -33.21 31.59
C VAL A 30 -14.07 -34.04 30.33
N ARG A 31 -15.22 -34.70 30.18
CA ARG A 31 -15.53 -35.48 28.97
C ARG A 31 -15.46 -34.64 27.69
N LYS A 32 -16.01 -33.42 27.73
CA LYS A 32 -15.95 -32.50 26.59
C LYS A 32 -14.52 -32.11 26.25
N MET A 33 -13.69 -31.83 27.26
CA MET A 33 -12.27 -31.53 27.06
C MET A 33 -11.49 -32.73 26.50
N GLU A 34 -11.82 -33.95 26.91
CA GLU A 34 -11.22 -35.18 26.37
C GLU A 34 -11.57 -35.37 24.89
N GLU A 35 -12.84 -35.20 24.52
CA GLU A 35 -13.31 -35.25 23.12
C GLU A 35 -12.66 -34.16 22.26
N GLU A 36 -12.51 -32.94 22.79
CA GLU A 36 -11.80 -31.84 22.12
C GLU A 36 -10.30 -32.13 21.97
N LYS A 37 -9.66 -32.72 22.98
CA LYS A 37 -8.26 -33.13 22.96
C LYS A 37 -8.00 -34.21 21.90
N ASP A 38 -8.85 -35.24 21.83
CA ASP A 38 -8.71 -36.31 20.84
C ASP A 38 -8.90 -35.77 19.41
N LYS A 39 -9.80 -34.80 19.22
CA LYS A 39 -9.97 -34.12 17.93
C LYS A 39 -8.71 -33.35 17.53
N LEU A 40 -8.14 -32.57 18.45
CA LEU A 40 -6.89 -31.83 18.20
C LEU A 40 -5.71 -32.77 17.95
N GLN A 41 -5.64 -33.89 18.65
CA GLN A 41 -4.59 -34.89 18.47
C GLN A 41 -4.64 -35.50 17.06
N ASN A 42 -5.83 -35.87 16.59
CA ASN A 42 -6.02 -36.36 15.22
C ASN A 42 -5.66 -35.29 14.16
N GLU A 43 -5.95 -34.03 14.43
CA GLU A 43 -5.58 -32.91 13.55
C GLU A 43 -4.05 -32.74 13.48
N ILE A 44 -3.36 -32.83 14.62
CA ILE A 44 -1.89 -32.80 14.71
C ILE A 44 -1.26 -33.98 13.95
N GLU A 45 -1.78 -35.19 14.12
CA GLU A 45 -1.28 -36.39 13.42
C GLU A 45 -1.44 -36.26 11.90
N THR A 46 -2.60 -35.76 11.46
CA THR A 46 -2.86 -35.48 10.04
C THR A 46 -1.88 -34.43 9.49
N MET A 47 -1.66 -33.33 10.22
CA MET A 47 -0.69 -32.30 9.85
C MET A 47 0.74 -32.83 9.80
N ASN A 48 1.15 -33.68 10.74
CA ASN A 48 2.49 -34.27 10.77
C ASN A 48 2.73 -35.25 9.61
N SER A 49 1.71 -36.02 9.21
CA SER A 49 1.81 -36.87 8.01
C SER A 49 2.05 -36.04 6.75
N ILE A 50 1.33 -34.93 6.61
CA ILE A 50 1.44 -33.98 5.50
C ILE A 50 2.83 -33.30 5.48
N VAL A 51 3.41 -33.01 6.64
CA VAL A 51 4.79 -32.50 6.78
C VAL A 51 5.83 -33.53 6.32
N GLY A 52 5.62 -34.81 6.62
CA GLY A 52 6.49 -35.91 6.17
C GLY A 52 6.57 -36.05 4.65
N SER A 53 5.44 -35.86 3.95
CA SER A 53 5.39 -35.88 2.47
C SER A 53 6.14 -34.70 1.84
N ALA A 54 6.08 -33.52 2.44
CA ALA A 54 6.81 -32.34 1.97
C ALA A 54 8.35 -32.47 2.15
N ALA A 55 8.81 -33.31 3.08
CA ALA A 55 10.24 -33.62 3.23
C ALA A 55 10.76 -34.61 2.18
N ALA A 56 9.87 -35.31 1.46
CA ALA A 56 10.22 -36.26 0.39
C ALA A 56 10.22 -35.64 -1.01
N SER A 57 9.64 -34.44 -1.19
CA SER A 57 9.60 -33.73 -2.47
C SER A 57 10.92 -33.03 -2.79
N ASN A 58 11.45 -33.22 -3.99
CA ASN A 58 12.70 -32.60 -4.44
C ASN A 58 12.43 -31.30 -5.19
N ASP A 59 13.30 -30.31 -5.00
CA ASP A 59 13.26 -29.01 -5.68
C ASP A 59 13.42 -29.12 -7.21
N ASP A 60 13.97 -30.22 -7.71
CA ASP A 60 14.17 -30.52 -9.12
C ASP A 60 13.01 -31.30 -9.76
N ASP A 61 11.93 -31.58 -9.01
CA ASP A 61 10.74 -32.24 -9.56
C ASP A 61 10.13 -31.41 -10.70
N ILE A 62 9.85 -32.06 -11.83
CA ILE A 62 9.09 -31.46 -12.94
C ILE A 62 7.60 -31.67 -12.66
N ILE A 63 6.88 -30.56 -12.53
CA ILE A 63 5.44 -30.53 -12.32
C ILE A 63 4.76 -30.13 -13.63
N GLU A 64 3.78 -30.92 -14.06
CA GLU A 64 2.91 -30.62 -15.20
C GLU A 64 1.58 -30.00 -14.71
N ILE A 65 1.27 -28.84 -15.28
CA ILE A 65 0.06 -28.06 -14.98
C ILE A 65 -0.78 -27.99 -16.25
N ASN A 66 -2.07 -28.28 -16.15
CA ASN A 66 -3.07 -28.04 -17.16
C ASN A 66 -3.81 -26.74 -16.83
N ALA A 67 -3.47 -25.65 -17.51
CA ALA A 67 -4.11 -24.34 -17.34
C ALA A 67 -5.12 -24.11 -18.46
N GLY A 68 -6.42 -24.24 -18.17
CA GLY A 68 -7.49 -24.01 -19.15
C GLY A 68 -7.37 -24.87 -20.43
N GLY A 69 -6.71 -26.03 -20.37
CA GLY A 69 -6.46 -26.91 -21.52
C GLY A 69 -5.02 -26.87 -22.08
N LYS A 70 -4.19 -25.90 -21.70
CA LYS A 70 -2.78 -25.84 -22.10
C LYS A 70 -1.90 -26.52 -21.06
N ILE A 71 -1.03 -27.41 -21.51
CA ILE A 71 -0.06 -28.08 -20.62
C ILE A 71 1.22 -27.23 -20.51
N ILE A 72 1.60 -26.92 -19.29
CA ILE A 72 2.80 -26.15 -18.94
C ILE A 72 3.61 -26.98 -17.94
N SER A 73 4.90 -27.15 -18.21
CA SER A 73 5.82 -27.84 -17.32
C SER A 73 6.77 -26.86 -16.63
N ALA A 74 6.98 -27.00 -15.34
CA ALA A 74 7.92 -26.19 -14.57
C ALA A 74 8.57 -27.01 -13.46
N LEU A 75 9.73 -26.55 -12.98
CA LEU A 75 10.36 -27.16 -11.79
C LEU A 75 9.61 -26.72 -10.54
N ARG A 76 9.54 -27.60 -9.53
CA ARG A 76 9.05 -27.26 -8.19
C ARG A 76 9.71 -26.01 -7.66
N SER A 77 11.04 -25.97 -7.66
CA SER A 77 11.84 -24.81 -7.27
C SER A 77 11.62 -23.53 -8.09
N THR A 78 10.87 -23.58 -9.20
CA THR A 78 10.39 -22.39 -9.91
C THR A 78 9.02 -21.96 -9.39
N LEU A 79 8.12 -22.91 -9.17
CA LEU A 79 6.77 -22.66 -8.67
C LEU A 79 6.76 -22.21 -7.20
N THR A 80 7.81 -22.52 -6.45
CA THR A 80 7.97 -22.17 -5.03
C THR A 80 8.87 -20.96 -4.76
N VAL A 81 9.24 -20.18 -5.79
CA VAL A 81 10.16 -19.03 -5.67
C VAL A 81 9.58 -17.92 -4.79
N ALA A 82 8.26 -17.74 -4.78
CA ALA A 82 7.59 -16.69 -4.02
C ALA A 82 7.20 -17.20 -2.62
N PRO A 83 7.98 -16.91 -1.55
CA PRO A 83 7.70 -17.46 -0.23
C PRO A 83 6.33 -16.99 0.28
N ASP A 84 5.70 -17.79 1.14
CA ASP A 84 4.47 -17.46 1.85
C ASP A 84 3.25 -17.11 0.97
N THR A 85 3.25 -17.58 -0.28
CA THR A 85 2.12 -17.41 -1.21
C THR A 85 1.29 -18.69 -1.32
N MET A 86 -0.01 -18.53 -1.62
CA MET A 86 -0.89 -19.67 -1.91
C MET A 86 -0.34 -20.50 -3.07
N PHE A 87 0.19 -19.84 -4.10
CA PHE A 87 0.85 -20.50 -5.23
C PHE A 87 1.98 -21.44 -4.78
N THR A 88 2.88 -20.96 -3.91
CA THR A 88 3.97 -21.79 -3.38
C THR A 88 3.45 -22.94 -2.54
N TYR A 89 2.44 -22.72 -1.69
CA TYR A 89 1.86 -23.82 -0.90
C TYR A 89 1.23 -24.91 -1.77
N MET A 90 0.57 -24.53 -2.87
CA MET A 90 0.01 -25.48 -3.85
C MET A 90 1.08 -26.40 -4.41
N PHE A 91 2.28 -25.90 -4.70
CA PHE A 91 3.38 -26.66 -5.32
C PHE A 91 4.51 -27.03 -4.36
N SER A 92 4.27 -26.97 -3.04
CA SER A 92 5.28 -27.26 -2.01
C SER A 92 5.46 -28.76 -1.73
N GLY A 93 4.74 -29.65 -2.43
CA GLY A 93 4.69 -31.08 -2.14
C GLY A 93 3.72 -31.43 -0.99
N ARG A 94 3.43 -30.46 -0.11
CA ARG A 94 2.56 -30.63 1.06
C ARG A 94 1.09 -30.87 0.72
N TRP A 95 0.56 -30.12 -0.26
CA TRP A 95 -0.87 -30.09 -0.57
C TRP A 95 -1.19 -30.58 -1.98
N GLU A 96 -0.20 -31.11 -2.71
CA GLU A 96 -0.34 -31.45 -4.13
C GLU A 96 -1.36 -32.54 -4.40
N GLU A 97 -1.53 -33.47 -3.46
CA GLU A 97 -2.53 -34.55 -3.57
C GLU A 97 -3.96 -34.05 -3.38
N SER A 98 -4.15 -32.90 -2.71
CA SER A 98 -5.47 -32.29 -2.49
C SER A 98 -5.94 -31.40 -3.65
N MET A 99 -5.06 -31.15 -4.63
CA MET A 99 -5.39 -30.32 -5.78
C MET A 99 -6.24 -31.08 -6.81
N LYS A 100 -7.09 -30.35 -7.55
CA LYS A 100 -7.83 -30.92 -8.68
C LYS A 100 -6.84 -31.39 -9.75
N ARG A 101 -7.13 -32.55 -10.33
CA ARG A 101 -6.31 -33.15 -11.39
C ARG A 101 -7.12 -33.46 -12.63
N ASP A 102 -6.47 -33.41 -13.79
CA ASP A 102 -7.06 -33.85 -15.05
C ASP A 102 -6.98 -35.39 -15.21
N ASN A 103 -7.48 -35.90 -16.34
CA ASN A 103 -7.48 -37.33 -16.66
C ASN A 103 -6.08 -37.94 -16.78
N ASN A 104 -5.03 -37.11 -16.92
CA ASN A 104 -3.64 -37.51 -16.99
C ASN A 104 -2.91 -37.31 -15.64
N ASN A 105 -3.65 -37.07 -14.56
CA ASN A 105 -3.14 -36.83 -13.21
C ASN A 105 -2.29 -35.55 -13.08
N ARG A 106 -2.49 -34.57 -13.96
CA ARG A 106 -1.81 -33.25 -13.91
C ARG A 106 -2.60 -32.27 -13.08
N VAL A 107 -1.92 -31.31 -12.45
CA VAL A 107 -2.59 -30.26 -11.67
C VAL A 107 -3.44 -29.40 -12.60
N PHE A 108 -4.72 -29.25 -12.33
CA PHE A 108 -5.64 -28.50 -13.18
C PHE A 108 -5.92 -27.10 -12.59
N LEU A 109 -5.67 -26.06 -13.38
CA LEU A 109 -6.01 -24.67 -13.08
C LEU A 109 -7.05 -24.18 -14.08
N ASP A 110 -8.20 -23.72 -13.59
CA ASP A 110 -9.31 -23.21 -14.40
C ASP A 110 -9.11 -21.72 -14.74
N GLU A 111 -7.97 -21.41 -15.34
CA GLU A 111 -7.51 -20.04 -15.59
C GLU A 111 -7.02 -19.86 -17.04
N ASP A 112 -6.92 -18.61 -17.51
CA ASP A 112 -6.36 -18.29 -18.83
C ASP A 112 -4.91 -18.78 -18.91
N SER A 113 -4.68 -19.72 -19.84
CA SER A 113 -3.38 -20.35 -20.07
C SER A 113 -2.25 -19.36 -20.35
N GLU A 114 -2.53 -18.24 -21.02
CA GLU A 114 -1.51 -17.23 -21.34
C GLU A 114 -1.08 -16.46 -20.08
N LEU A 115 -2.01 -16.24 -19.14
CA LEU A 115 -1.73 -15.53 -17.89
C LEU A 115 -0.93 -16.41 -16.94
N ILE A 116 -1.29 -17.69 -16.82
CA ILE A 116 -0.51 -18.66 -16.04
C ILE A 116 0.89 -18.84 -16.63
N GLU A 117 1.04 -18.91 -17.95
CA GLU A 117 2.34 -18.97 -18.60
C GLU A 117 3.18 -17.73 -18.31
N MET A 118 2.56 -16.55 -18.30
CA MET A 118 3.25 -15.30 -17.95
C MET A 118 3.72 -15.29 -16.50
N ILE A 119 2.89 -15.78 -15.57
CA ILE A 119 3.27 -15.93 -14.15
C ILE A 119 4.49 -16.84 -14.04
N ILE A 120 4.43 -18.04 -14.63
CA ILE A 120 5.52 -19.02 -14.56
C ILE A 120 6.80 -18.46 -15.20
N ASN A 121 6.71 -17.77 -16.32
CA ASN A 121 7.86 -17.14 -16.95
C ASN A 121 8.50 -16.05 -16.08
N PHE A 122 7.69 -15.24 -15.40
CA PHE A 122 8.19 -14.27 -14.43
C PHE A 122 8.91 -14.96 -13.27
N LEU A 123 8.34 -16.03 -12.71
CA LEU A 123 8.99 -16.82 -11.65
C LEU A 123 10.33 -17.43 -12.11
N ARG A 124 10.42 -17.92 -13.36
CA ARG A 124 11.68 -18.41 -13.97
C ARG A 124 12.74 -17.33 -14.03
N MET A 125 12.34 -16.11 -14.40
CA MET A 125 13.25 -14.97 -14.41
C MET A 125 13.68 -14.64 -12.98
N LYS A 126 12.73 -14.48 -12.04
CA LYS A 126 12.99 -14.14 -10.64
C LYS A 126 13.93 -15.13 -9.95
N LYS A 127 13.82 -16.42 -10.24
CA LYS A 127 14.76 -17.44 -9.75
C LYS A 127 16.22 -17.17 -10.13
N ARG A 128 16.46 -16.46 -11.23
CA ARG A 128 17.79 -16.13 -11.77
C ARG A 128 18.11 -14.64 -11.65
N GLU A 129 17.35 -13.91 -10.84
CA GLU A 129 17.53 -12.46 -10.65
C GLU A 129 18.91 -12.15 -10.09
N ASP A 130 19.58 -11.16 -10.70
CA ASP A 130 20.78 -10.55 -10.14
C ASP A 130 20.33 -9.37 -9.26
N PRO A 131 20.75 -9.29 -7.98
CA PRO A 131 20.40 -8.16 -7.10
C PRO A 131 20.74 -6.78 -7.69
N LEU A 132 21.73 -6.69 -8.58
CA LEU A 132 22.13 -5.44 -9.25
C LEU A 132 21.30 -5.14 -10.50
N ARG A 133 20.50 -6.08 -11.00
CA ARG A 133 19.68 -5.96 -12.20
C ARG A 133 18.30 -6.58 -11.95
N PRO A 134 17.44 -5.86 -11.22
CA PRO A 134 16.10 -6.35 -10.94
C PRO A 134 15.32 -6.56 -12.24
N ILE A 135 14.50 -7.60 -12.24
CA ILE A 135 13.64 -7.95 -13.36
C ILE A 135 12.43 -7.03 -13.38
N ASN A 136 12.20 -6.42 -14.53
CA ASN A 136 11.03 -5.59 -14.79
C ASN A 136 9.76 -6.42 -14.87
N GLU A 137 8.63 -5.76 -14.60
CA GLU A 137 7.30 -6.34 -14.77
C GLU A 137 7.08 -6.92 -16.18
N PRO A 138 6.29 -8.00 -16.31
CA PRO A 138 5.96 -8.55 -17.61
C PRO A 138 5.09 -7.56 -18.41
N ILE A 139 5.36 -7.47 -19.72
CA ILE A 139 4.60 -6.60 -20.63
C ILE A 139 3.23 -7.25 -20.89
N LEU A 140 2.20 -6.68 -20.25
CA LEU A 140 0.82 -7.15 -20.35
C LEU A 140 -0.01 -6.33 -21.34
N PRO A 141 -0.79 -6.98 -22.24
CA PRO A 141 -1.82 -6.29 -22.99
C PRO A 141 -2.83 -5.63 -22.04
N VAL A 142 -3.19 -4.38 -22.32
CA VAL A 142 -4.11 -3.58 -21.47
C VAL A 142 -5.42 -4.32 -21.21
N SER A 143 -5.95 -5.04 -22.20
CA SER A 143 -7.19 -5.81 -22.10
C SER A 143 -7.14 -6.98 -21.12
N LYS A 144 -5.96 -7.51 -20.82
CA LYS A 144 -5.79 -8.66 -19.91
C LYS A 144 -5.37 -8.27 -18.49
N LYS A 145 -5.10 -6.99 -18.26
CA LYS A 145 -4.52 -6.52 -16.99
C LYS A 145 -5.42 -6.80 -15.79
N GLU A 146 -6.71 -6.49 -15.87
CA GLU A 146 -7.64 -6.69 -14.74
C GLU A 146 -7.74 -8.18 -14.37
N ASN A 147 -7.80 -9.06 -15.37
CA ASN A 147 -7.83 -10.49 -15.13
C ASN A 147 -6.51 -10.99 -14.50
N PHE A 148 -5.37 -10.51 -15.02
CA PHE A 148 -4.07 -10.83 -14.46
C PHE A 148 -3.93 -10.41 -13.00
N ASP A 149 -4.32 -9.18 -12.66
CA ASP A 149 -4.29 -8.66 -11.29
C ASP A 149 -5.21 -9.50 -10.37
N SER A 150 -6.37 -9.95 -10.86
CA SER A 150 -7.28 -10.84 -10.13
C SER A 150 -6.66 -12.22 -9.84
N ILE A 151 -6.00 -12.82 -10.84
CA ILE A 151 -5.29 -14.11 -10.70
C ILE A 151 -4.15 -13.98 -9.69
N LEU A 152 -3.33 -12.92 -9.78
CA LEU A 152 -2.25 -12.68 -8.83
C LEU A 152 -2.79 -12.55 -7.40
N ASN A 153 -3.89 -11.84 -7.21
CA ASN A 153 -4.51 -11.69 -5.91
C ASN A 153 -5.03 -13.02 -5.35
N TYR A 154 -5.69 -13.83 -6.19
CA TYR A 154 -6.19 -15.15 -5.78
C TYR A 154 -5.05 -16.08 -5.32
N TYR A 155 -3.95 -16.14 -6.06
CA TYR A 155 -2.81 -16.99 -5.73
C TYR A 155 -1.82 -16.37 -4.71
N GLY A 156 -2.12 -15.18 -4.19
CA GLY A 156 -1.27 -14.47 -3.24
C GLY A 156 0.07 -14.00 -3.82
N LEU A 157 0.15 -13.79 -5.13
CA LEU A 157 1.37 -13.38 -5.84
C LEU A 157 1.48 -11.87 -6.03
N THR A 158 0.46 -11.09 -5.65
CA THR A 158 0.42 -9.63 -5.88
C THR A 158 1.65 -8.91 -5.32
N GLU A 159 2.00 -9.13 -4.06
CA GLU A 159 3.16 -8.46 -3.43
C GLU A 159 4.50 -8.97 -3.99
N PHE A 160 4.54 -10.18 -4.52
CA PHE A 160 5.75 -10.71 -5.14
C PHE A 160 6.02 -10.10 -6.53
N PHE A 161 4.95 -9.85 -7.29
CA PHE A 161 5.02 -9.20 -8.60
C PHE A 161 5.15 -7.68 -8.48
N TYR A 162 4.45 -7.11 -7.51
CA TYR A 162 4.40 -5.69 -7.19
C TYR A 162 4.87 -5.50 -5.75
N PRO A 163 6.18 -5.70 -5.47
CA PRO A 163 6.70 -5.44 -4.14
C PRO A 163 6.34 -4.02 -3.76
N PRO A 164 5.74 -3.80 -2.57
CA PRO A 164 5.55 -2.44 -2.09
C PRO A 164 6.93 -1.79 -2.13
N PRO A 165 7.05 -0.58 -2.72
CA PRO A 165 8.36 0.03 -2.86
C PRO A 165 8.97 0.13 -1.46
N VAL A 166 10.12 -0.51 -1.28
CA VAL A 166 10.88 -0.46 -0.03
C VAL A 166 10.97 1.00 0.37
N PHE A 167 10.50 1.31 1.59
CA PHE A 167 10.50 2.65 2.15
C PHE A 167 11.93 3.20 2.19
N LEU A 168 12.36 3.81 1.09
CA LEU A 168 13.47 4.71 1.10
C LEU A 168 12.87 6.09 1.38
N PRO A 169 13.32 6.80 2.43
CA PRO A 169 13.06 8.23 2.54
C PRO A 169 13.29 8.88 1.18
N LEU A 170 12.42 9.82 0.80
CA LEU A 170 12.53 10.55 -0.46
C LEU A 170 14.00 10.96 -0.65
N ASP A 171 14.69 10.31 -1.60
CA ASP A 171 16.12 10.49 -1.82
C ASP A 171 16.30 11.82 -2.54
N ILE A 172 16.40 12.89 -1.74
CA ILE A 172 16.56 14.25 -2.23
C ILE A 172 17.76 14.34 -3.19
N GLY A 173 18.84 13.61 -2.91
CA GLY A 173 20.03 13.51 -3.75
C GLY A 173 19.74 13.02 -5.18
N LYS A 174 18.72 12.18 -5.37
CA LYS A 174 18.29 11.69 -6.69
C LYS A 174 17.17 12.47 -7.36
N ILE A 175 16.67 13.55 -6.74
CA ILE A 175 15.57 14.32 -7.34
C ILE A 175 16.03 15.12 -8.56
N ASP A 176 15.38 14.91 -9.70
CA ASP A 176 15.53 15.74 -10.89
C ASP A 176 14.43 16.80 -10.95
N ILE A 177 14.80 18.04 -11.27
CA ILE A 177 13.85 19.16 -11.34
C ILE A 177 13.41 19.39 -12.78
N VAL A 178 12.09 19.33 -12.99
CA VAL A 178 11.43 19.66 -14.24
C VAL A 178 10.80 21.04 -14.11
N GLN A 179 11.24 21.97 -14.94
CA GLN A 179 10.73 23.33 -14.99
C GLN A 179 10.46 23.77 -16.43
N GLN A 180 9.58 24.75 -16.61
CA GLN A 180 9.30 25.33 -17.92
C GLN A 180 10.54 26.06 -18.44
N GLN A 181 11.02 25.70 -19.64
CA GLN A 181 12.12 26.39 -20.31
C GLN A 181 11.58 27.59 -21.11
N LEU A 182 11.33 28.72 -20.43
CA LEU A 182 11.18 30.01 -21.11
C LEU A 182 12.55 30.72 -21.15
N PRO A 183 12.83 31.60 -22.13
CA PRO A 183 14.06 32.36 -22.16
C PRO A 183 14.20 33.26 -20.92
N GLY A 184 15.26 33.06 -20.14
CA GLY A 184 15.56 33.77 -18.88
C GLY A 184 15.64 32.80 -17.70
N SER A 185 16.57 32.98 -16.76
CA SER A 185 16.65 32.15 -15.54
C SER A 185 15.51 32.52 -14.59
N LEU A 186 14.54 31.62 -14.40
CA LEU A 186 13.28 31.94 -13.73
C LEU A 186 13.23 31.56 -12.25
N VAL A 187 13.53 30.28 -11.97
CA VAL A 187 13.62 29.71 -10.62
C VAL A 187 15.01 29.12 -10.47
N THR A 188 15.78 29.64 -9.52
CA THR A 188 17.07 29.09 -9.17
C THR A 188 16.87 27.93 -8.19
N VAL A 189 17.51 26.80 -8.49
CA VAL A 189 17.49 25.61 -7.64
C VAL A 189 18.87 25.44 -7.02
N THR A 190 18.92 25.29 -5.69
CA THR A 190 20.14 24.92 -4.97
C THR A 190 19.91 23.59 -4.27
N LYS A 191 20.72 22.59 -4.58
CA LYS A 191 20.56 21.21 -4.11
C LYS A 191 21.73 20.79 -3.23
N SER A 192 21.42 20.19 -2.09
CA SER A 192 22.33 19.40 -1.25
C SER A 192 21.75 18.00 -1.06
N ASP A 193 22.48 17.13 -0.37
CA ASP A 193 22.10 15.72 -0.19
C ASP A 193 20.71 15.54 0.43
N ASN A 194 20.30 16.43 1.34
CA ASN A 194 19.05 16.32 2.10
C ASN A 194 18.11 17.53 1.94
N LYS A 195 18.43 18.51 1.08
CA LYS A 195 17.62 19.73 0.95
C LYS A 195 17.70 20.32 -0.45
N ILE A 196 16.55 20.69 -1.00
CA ILE A 196 16.46 21.46 -2.25
C ILE A 196 15.80 22.79 -1.95
N LYS A 197 16.47 23.89 -2.28
CA LYS A 197 15.91 25.23 -2.21
C LYS A 197 15.49 25.71 -3.58
N PHE A 198 14.29 26.26 -3.67
CA PHE A 198 13.75 26.90 -4.86
C PHE A 198 13.61 28.39 -4.59
N ASN A 199 14.20 29.22 -5.45
CA ASN A 199 14.14 30.67 -5.34
C ASN A 199 13.66 31.29 -6.65
N LYS A 200 12.53 32.01 -6.61
CA LYS A 200 12.04 32.79 -7.75
C LYS A 200 12.81 34.10 -7.84
N VAL A 201 13.62 34.26 -8.89
CA VAL A 201 14.53 35.43 -9.04
C VAL A 201 14.07 36.45 -10.09
N THR A 202 13.15 36.10 -10.99
CA THR A 202 12.63 37.01 -12.03
C THR A 202 11.53 37.94 -11.52
N MET A 203 11.52 39.17 -12.06
CA MET A 203 10.54 40.24 -11.76
C MET A 203 9.23 40.13 -12.55
N ASP A 204 8.99 39.03 -13.28
CA ASP A 204 7.78 38.91 -14.08
C ASP A 204 6.56 38.51 -13.24
N THR A 205 5.37 38.82 -13.74
CA THR A 205 4.09 38.54 -13.07
C THR A 205 3.50 37.21 -13.52
N SER A 206 4.33 36.23 -13.88
CA SER A 206 3.87 34.93 -14.39
C SER A 206 4.12 33.80 -13.38
N PHE A 207 3.25 32.80 -13.37
CA PHE A 207 3.45 31.62 -12.52
C PHE A 207 4.49 30.70 -13.13
N HIS A 208 5.33 30.13 -12.27
CA HIS A 208 6.40 29.24 -12.66
C HIS A 208 6.19 27.88 -12.05
N SER A 209 5.92 26.91 -12.91
CA SER A 209 5.72 25.52 -12.53
C SER A 209 7.07 24.83 -12.34
N VAL A 210 7.20 24.14 -11.21
CA VAL A 210 8.32 23.25 -10.90
C VAL A 210 7.75 21.90 -10.46
N ALA A 211 8.23 20.82 -11.06
CA ALA A 211 7.90 19.46 -10.68
C ALA A 211 9.17 18.65 -10.36
N CYS A 212 9.09 17.72 -9.41
CA CYS A 212 10.22 16.90 -8.97
C CYS A 212 10.03 15.46 -9.41
N LYS A 213 11.03 14.87 -10.08
CA LYS A 213 11.15 13.44 -10.37
C LYS A 213 12.03 12.76 -9.30
N PRO A 214 11.87 11.45 -9.05
CA PRO A 214 10.92 10.52 -9.66
C PRO A 214 9.47 10.75 -9.21
N SER A 215 8.53 10.01 -9.78
CA SER A 215 7.14 10.02 -9.33
C SER A 215 7.04 9.53 -7.88
N LEU A 216 6.04 10.05 -7.17
CA LEU A 216 5.63 9.62 -5.86
C LEU A 216 4.88 8.30 -5.96
N ASN A 217 5.08 7.42 -4.98
CA ASN A 217 4.19 6.29 -4.76
C ASN A 217 2.83 6.81 -4.27
N ALA A 218 1.84 6.71 -5.15
CA ALA A 218 0.44 7.01 -4.89
C ALA A 218 -0.45 5.77 -5.08
N SER A 219 0.12 4.57 -5.19
CA SER A 219 -0.63 3.32 -5.38
C SER A 219 -0.81 2.53 -4.09
N SER A 220 0.07 2.71 -3.09
CA SER A 220 -0.09 2.10 -1.76
C SER A 220 -0.79 3.02 -0.76
N ASP A 221 -1.40 2.42 0.27
CA ASP A 221 -1.99 3.15 1.41
C ASP A 221 -0.92 3.84 2.29
N GLU A 222 0.30 3.30 2.27
CA GLU A 222 1.48 3.85 2.93
C GLU A 222 1.98 5.13 2.25
N GLY A 223 2.01 5.16 0.92
CA GLY A 223 2.22 6.38 0.15
C GLY A 223 3.62 6.98 0.21
N SER A 224 3.72 8.28 -0.09
CA SER A 224 4.97 9.06 -0.09
C SER A 224 4.90 10.24 0.87
N PHE A 225 6.04 10.59 1.46
CA PHE A 225 6.15 11.66 2.46
C PHE A 225 7.24 12.66 2.09
N TRP A 226 6.98 13.94 2.32
CA TRP A 226 7.97 15.00 2.13
C TRP A 226 7.66 16.20 3.02
N LYS A 227 8.66 17.06 3.20
CA LYS A 227 8.57 18.27 4.00
C LYS A 227 8.83 19.49 3.12
N VAL A 228 7.98 20.50 3.24
CA VAL A 228 8.19 21.80 2.60
C VAL A 228 8.20 22.90 3.66
N THR A 229 9.19 23.77 3.60
CA THR A 229 9.28 24.96 4.46
C THR A 229 9.18 26.21 3.60
N ILE A 230 8.33 27.17 4.00
CA ILE A 230 8.19 28.47 3.32
C ILE A 230 9.16 29.47 3.93
N ASP A 231 10.37 29.54 3.38
CA ASP A 231 11.45 30.39 3.91
C ASP A 231 11.11 31.89 3.79
N LYS A 232 10.53 32.29 2.64
CA LYS A 232 10.13 33.68 2.38
C LYS A 232 8.75 33.72 1.73
N MET A 233 7.83 34.45 2.36
CA MET A 233 6.41 34.41 2.02
C MET A 233 6.12 35.16 0.70
N PRO A 234 5.37 34.55 -0.24
CA PRO A 234 5.02 35.15 -1.52
C PRO A 234 3.66 35.84 -1.51
N GLN A 235 3.33 36.64 -2.52
CA GLN A 235 1.94 37.08 -2.71
C GLN A 235 1.04 35.91 -3.12
N TRP A 236 1.59 34.94 -3.86
CA TRP A 236 0.90 33.71 -4.21
C TRP A 236 1.89 32.55 -4.42
N ILE A 237 1.50 31.37 -3.97
CA ILE A 237 2.20 30.11 -4.19
C ILE A 237 1.20 28.97 -4.14
N LEU A 238 1.44 27.92 -4.91
CA LEU A 238 0.78 26.63 -4.78
C LEU A 238 1.80 25.57 -4.38
N LEU A 239 1.44 24.76 -3.38
CA LEU A 239 2.19 23.58 -2.95
C LEU A 239 1.30 22.35 -3.07
N GLY A 240 1.77 21.30 -3.73
CA GLY A 240 0.98 20.09 -3.93
C GLY A 240 1.63 19.08 -4.85
N ILE A 241 0.80 18.45 -5.69
CA ILE A 241 1.19 17.41 -6.64
C ILE A 241 0.57 17.65 -8.02
N ILE A 242 1.19 17.06 -9.05
CA ILE A 242 0.67 17.06 -10.43
C ILE A 242 0.93 15.71 -11.10
N GLY A 243 0.01 15.24 -11.94
CA GLY A 243 0.16 13.98 -12.68
C GLY A 243 0.70 14.13 -14.11
N SER A 244 0.79 15.36 -14.61
CA SER A 244 1.29 15.66 -15.96
C SER A 244 2.56 16.51 -15.91
N LEU A 245 3.62 16.01 -16.53
CA LEU A 245 4.87 16.73 -16.72
C LEU A 245 4.80 17.54 -18.02
N GLY A 246 4.81 18.86 -17.92
CA GLY A 246 4.68 19.75 -19.08
C GLY A 246 4.36 21.18 -18.68
N GLY A 247 5.04 21.67 -17.63
CA GLY A 247 4.69 22.89 -16.90
C GLY A 247 4.38 24.08 -17.82
N THR A 248 3.11 24.50 -17.81
CA THR A 248 2.71 25.81 -18.31
C THR A 248 2.72 26.80 -17.15
N ASN A 249 2.66 28.10 -17.46
CA ASN A 249 2.43 29.16 -16.49
C ASN A 249 1.02 29.11 -15.86
N THR A 250 0.21 28.12 -16.19
CA THR A 250 -1.11 27.86 -15.62
C THR A 250 -1.24 26.43 -15.14
N SER A 251 -0.13 25.75 -14.81
CA SER A 251 -0.15 24.34 -14.40
C SER A 251 -1.06 24.04 -13.19
N HIS A 252 -1.37 25.05 -12.37
CA HIS A 252 -2.33 24.95 -11.28
C HIS A 252 -3.77 24.69 -11.75
N THR A 253 -4.13 25.03 -12.99
CA THR A 253 -5.44 24.69 -13.59
C THR A 253 -5.44 23.34 -14.31
N ASN A 254 -4.31 22.62 -14.29
CA ASN A 254 -4.23 21.30 -14.92
C ASN A 254 -5.17 20.31 -14.20
N PRO A 255 -5.95 19.48 -14.92
CA PRO A 255 -6.86 18.50 -14.33
C PRO A 255 -6.21 17.48 -13.38
N THR A 256 -4.89 17.37 -13.41
CA THR A 256 -4.10 16.47 -12.55
C THR A 256 -3.45 17.18 -11.36
N CYS A 257 -3.66 18.49 -11.20
CA CYS A 257 -3.09 19.29 -10.12
C CYS A 257 -3.98 19.23 -8.87
N TYR A 258 -3.35 18.94 -7.73
CA TYR A 258 -3.96 18.96 -6.41
C TYR A 258 -3.04 19.68 -5.43
N GLY A 259 -3.59 20.56 -4.60
CA GLY A 259 -2.77 21.27 -3.61
C GLY A 259 -3.46 22.45 -2.97
N TRP A 260 -2.68 23.23 -2.23
CA TRP A 260 -3.16 24.41 -1.52
C TRP A 260 -2.41 25.65 -1.97
N SER A 261 -3.10 26.79 -2.04
CA SER A 261 -2.50 28.09 -2.30
C SER A 261 -2.96 29.17 -1.33
N ILE A 262 -2.28 30.32 -1.38
CA ILE A 262 -2.66 31.51 -0.60
C ILE A 262 -4.07 31.97 -0.98
N GLY A 263 -4.79 32.57 -0.02
CA GLY A 263 -6.16 33.06 -0.24
C GLY A 263 -7.24 31.99 -0.06
N SER A 264 -6.99 31.00 0.81
CA SER A 264 -7.90 29.90 1.14
C SER A 264 -8.25 29.00 -0.04
N GLN A 265 -7.47 29.05 -1.11
CA GLN A 265 -7.70 28.29 -2.33
C GLN A 265 -7.17 26.85 -2.17
N VAL A 266 -8.05 25.89 -2.41
CA VAL A 266 -7.73 24.46 -2.50
C VAL A 266 -7.94 24.01 -3.94
N TRP A 267 -6.90 23.48 -4.56
CA TRP A 267 -6.93 23.02 -5.94
C TRP A 267 -7.23 21.54 -5.96
N VAL A 268 -8.33 21.16 -6.62
CA VAL A 268 -8.78 19.77 -6.76
C VAL A 268 -9.02 19.50 -8.24
N GLY A 269 -8.13 18.74 -8.86
CA GLY A 269 -8.16 18.45 -10.29
C GLY A 269 -8.15 19.72 -11.14
N GLY A 270 -7.27 20.68 -10.79
CA GLY A 270 -7.15 21.96 -11.51
C GLY A 270 -8.25 22.99 -11.22
N SER A 271 -9.26 22.64 -10.43
CA SER A 271 -10.34 23.56 -10.05
C SER A 271 -10.12 24.11 -8.65
N SER A 272 -10.22 25.43 -8.48
CA SER A 272 -10.08 26.08 -7.18
C SER A 272 -11.38 26.03 -6.38
N ARG A 273 -11.30 25.59 -5.12
CA ARG A 273 -12.37 25.55 -4.13
C ARG A 273 -11.93 26.36 -2.91
N SER A 274 -12.56 27.50 -2.67
CA SER A 274 -12.18 28.38 -1.56
C SER A 274 -12.69 27.85 -0.23
N GLY A 275 -11.83 27.82 0.79
CA GLY A 275 -12.14 27.39 2.16
C GLY A 275 -12.35 25.88 2.34
N ASP A 276 -12.15 25.09 1.29
CA ASP A 276 -12.33 23.63 1.36
C ASP A 276 -11.40 23.02 2.41
N SER A 277 -11.90 22.00 3.12
CA SER A 277 -11.18 21.31 4.20
C SER A 277 -10.65 22.24 5.31
N GLY A 278 -11.26 23.41 5.47
CA GLY A 278 -10.91 24.40 6.50
C GLY A 278 -9.54 25.07 6.30
N TRP A 279 -9.01 25.04 5.07
CA TRP A 279 -7.78 25.72 4.67
C TRP A 279 -7.96 27.25 4.66
N THR A 280 -6.94 27.98 5.13
CA THR A 280 -6.97 29.44 5.23
C THR A 280 -5.86 30.11 4.42
N THR A 281 -4.60 29.96 4.82
CA THR A 281 -3.45 30.51 4.09
C THR A 281 -2.15 29.93 4.64
N PHE A 282 -1.06 30.12 3.89
CA PHE A 282 0.30 29.90 4.36
C PHE A 282 0.85 31.08 5.17
N THR A 283 1.87 30.83 5.98
CA THR A 283 2.62 31.81 6.78
C THR A 283 4.13 31.66 6.57
N GLN A 284 4.90 32.74 6.78
CA GLN A 284 6.36 32.68 6.63
C GLN A 284 6.97 31.80 7.73
N GLY A 285 7.98 31.00 7.37
CA GLY A 285 8.61 30.04 8.28
C GLY A 285 7.76 28.81 8.57
N GLU A 286 6.61 28.67 7.91
CA GLU A 286 5.72 27.54 8.12
C GLU A 286 6.33 26.27 7.53
N CYS A 287 6.30 25.22 8.34
CA CYS A 287 6.78 23.90 8.03
C CYS A 287 5.57 22.97 7.80
N LEU A 288 5.54 22.38 6.61
CA LEU A 288 4.41 21.63 6.09
C LEU A 288 4.86 20.20 5.79
N HIS A 289 4.24 19.25 6.47
CA HIS A 289 4.45 17.83 6.23
C HIS A 289 3.40 17.36 5.24
N PHE A 290 3.82 16.65 4.21
CA PHE A 290 2.93 16.11 3.19
C PHE A 290 2.95 14.59 3.21
N HIS A 291 1.78 14.01 2.94
CA HIS A 291 1.59 12.58 2.76
C HIS A 291 0.62 12.34 1.61
N LEU A 292 1.07 11.63 0.58
CA LEU A 292 0.25 11.20 -0.54
C LEU A 292 0.08 9.69 -0.49
N ASN A 293 -1.15 9.18 -0.48
CA ASN A 293 -1.42 7.75 -0.61
C ASN A 293 -2.44 7.47 -1.74
N SER A 294 -2.89 6.21 -1.83
CA SER A 294 -3.85 5.71 -2.83
C SER A 294 -5.14 6.53 -2.98
N LYS A 295 -5.56 7.27 -1.97
CA LYS A 295 -6.90 7.90 -1.89
C LYS A 295 -6.85 9.41 -1.63
N LYS A 296 -5.79 9.92 -1.01
CA LYS A 296 -5.76 11.30 -0.50
C LYS A 296 -4.37 11.90 -0.49
N LEU A 297 -4.35 13.22 -0.65
CA LEU A 297 -3.22 14.09 -0.32
C LEU A 297 -3.50 14.76 1.02
N THR A 298 -2.60 14.59 1.96
CA THR A 298 -2.65 15.19 3.29
C THR A 298 -1.53 16.21 3.43
N MET A 299 -1.85 17.36 4.02
CA MET A 299 -0.88 18.35 4.48
C MET A 299 -1.12 18.62 5.97
N PHE A 300 -0.07 18.50 6.78
CA PHE A 300 -0.06 18.88 8.18
C PHE A 300 0.82 20.11 8.38
N SER A 301 0.23 21.17 8.94
CA SER A 301 0.97 22.37 9.33
C SER A 301 1.45 22.23 10.77
N VAL A 302 2.77 22.26 10.96
CA VAL A 302 3.38 22.14 12.29
C VAL A 302 3.00 23.34 13.17
N GLN A 303 3.08 24.55 12.63
CA GLN A 303 2.81 25.78 13.38
C GLN A 303 1.33 25.95 13.72
N LYS A 304 0.43 25.52 12.83
CA LYS A 304 -1.02 25.56 13.09
C LYS A 304 -1.50 24.34 13.87
N ASN A 305 -0.66 23.32 14.03
CA ASN A 305 -0.99 22.00 14.55
C ASN A 305 -2.31 21.47 13.95
N LYS A 306 -2.45 21.57 12.63
CA LYS A 306 -3.70 21.29 11.92
C LYS A 306 -3.43 20.53 10.63
N LYS A 307 -4.29 19.54 10.37
CA LYS A 307 -4.30 18.70 9.18
C LYS A 307 -5.32 19.21 8.16
N PHE A 308 -4.95 19.12 6.90
CA PHE A 308 -5.77 19.46 5.73
C PHE A 308 -5.69 18.29 4.76
N VAL A 309 -6.82 17.89 4.17
CA VAL A 309 -6.90 16.68 3.35
C VAL A 309 -7.63 16.99 2.05
N ILE A 310 -7.08 16.53 0.93
CA ILE A 310 -7.73 16.54 -0.37
C ILE A 310 -7.92 15.08 -0.77
N ASN A 311 -9.17 14.68 -1.05
CA ASN A 311 -9.45 13.38 -1.65
C ASN A 311 -9.08 13.41 -3.13
N ILE A 312 -8.33 12.40 -3.59
CA ILE A 312 -7.90 12.26 -4.97
C ILE A 312 -8.87 11.29 -5.64
N ALA A 313 -9.47 11.70 -6.75
CA ALA A 313 -10.35 10.83 -7.51
C ALA A 313 -9.52 9.67 -8.10
N THR A 314 -9.99 8.44 -7.89
CA THR A 314 -9.39 7.15 -8.32
C THR A 314 -9.44 6.92 -9.84
N ILE A 315 -9.09 7.93 -10.63
CA ILE A 315 -8.89 7.84 -12.07
C ILE A 315 -7.39 7.58 -12.30
N PRO A 316 -6.98 6.68 -13.20
CA PRO A 316 -5.73 5.92 -13.11
C PRO A 316 -4.52 6.72 -13.59
N LEU A 317 -4.21 7.82 -12.93
CA LEU A 317 -2.88 8.43 -13.02
C LEU A 317 -1.97 7.64 -12.08
N ARG A 318 -1.09 6.84 -12.66
CA ARG A 318 -0.14 6.01 -11.92
C ARG A 318 1.03 6.81 -11.36
N GLU A 319 1.19 8.05 -11.79
CA GLU A 319 2.35 8.86 -11.45
C GLU A 319 1.90 10.25 -11.03
N TYR A 320 2.19 10.60 -9.78
CA TYR A 320 2.12 11.97 -9.28
C TYR A 320 3.53 12.47 -8.98
N TYR A 321 3.75 13.76 -9.11
CA TYR A 321 5.04 14.40 -8.87
C TYR A 321 4.85 15.54 -7.88
N ILE A 322 5.83 15.78 -7.00
CA ILE A 322 5.82 16.98 -6.13
C ILE A 322 5.80 18.21 -7.03
N HIS A 323 4.88 19.13 -6.79
CA HIS A 323 4.59 20.25 -7.67
C HIS A 323 4.46 21.57 -6.92
N PHE A 324 5.10 22.60 -7.47
CA PHE A 324 5.06 23.96 -6.97
C PHE A 324 4.72 24.94 -8.11
N ASN A 325 3.85 25.91 -7.83
CA ASN A 325 3.78 27.12 -8.66
C ASN A 325 4.25 28.34 -7.86
N LEU A 326 5.29 29.00 -8.36
CA LEU A 326 5.89 30.17 -7.76
C LEU A 326 5.49 31.42 -8.54
N TYR A 327 4.95 32.45 -7.87
CA TYR A 327 4.52 33.69 -8.52
C TYR A 327 5.45 34.86 -8.22
N SER A 328 5.65 35.22 -6.95
CA SER A 328 6.33 36.47 -6.57
C SER A 328 7.85 36.38 -6.59
N ILE A 329 8.52 37.46 -6.99
CA ILE A 329 9.97 37.58 -6.83
C ILE A 329 10.41 37.42 -5.37
N GLY A 330 11.51 36.71 -5.15
CA GLY A 330 12.08 36.44 -3.84
C GLY A 330 11.36 35.34 -3.06
N THR A 331 10.31 34.72 -3.63
CA THR A 331 9.71 33.53 -3.04
C THR A 331 10.77 32.46 -2.87
N THR A 332 10.94 31.98 -1.64
CA THR A 332 11.90 30.93 -1.33
C THR A 332 11.20 29.83 -0.56
N ILE A 333 11.32 28.60 -1.05
CA ILE A 333 10.86 27.39 -0.38
C ILE A 333 11.97 26.34 -0.32
N SER A 334 11.91 25.49 0.68
CA SER A 334 12.82 24.37 0.89
C SER A 334 12.04 23.05 0.88
N LEU A 335 12.54 22.06 0.13
CA LEU A 335 12.06 20.68 0.09
C LEU A 335 13.07 19.76 0.78
N GLU A 336 12.60 18.95 1.73
CA GLU A 336 13.40 18.08 2.60
C GLU A 336 12.71 16.72 2.77
N PRO A 337 13.43 15.65 3.12
CA PRO A 337 12.80 14.39 3.48
C PRO A 337 12.08 14.56 4.82
N LEU A 338 11.00 13.78 5.00
CA LEU A 338 10.30 13.70 6.27
C LEU A 338 10.89 12.56 7.12
N GLY A 339 11.31 12.88 8.36
CA GLY A 339 11.86 11.90 9.32
C GLY A 339 10.80 10.94 9.87
N GLU A 340 11.22 9.87 10.54
CA GLU A 340 10.31 8.83 11.06
C GLU A 340 9.29 9.38 12.07
N GLU A 341 9.74 10.08 13.11
CA GLU A 341 8.84 10.72 14.10
C GLU A 341 7.86 11.72 13.44
N GLU A 342 8.34 12.46 12.43
CA GLU A 342 7.52 13.41 11.68
C GLU A 342 6.43 12.71 10.85
N ARG A 343 6.69 11.47 10.38
CA ARG A 343 5.73 10.60 9.65
C ARG A 343 4.68 10.03 10.57
N GLU A 344 5.08 9.51 11.73
CA GLU A 344 4.13 8.99 12.73
C GLU A 344 3.13 10.08 13.10
N ARG A 345 3.63 11.30 13.36
CA ARG A 345 2.79 12.44 13.73
C ARG A 345 1.74 12.82 12.68
N ILE A 346 2.03 12.72 11.38
CA ILE A 346 1.04 13.04 10.32
C ILE A 346 0.04 11.89 10.10
N LEU A 347 0.37 10.67 10.52
CA LEU A 347 -0.50 9.50 10.44
C LEU A 347 -1.47 9.40 11.63
N GLU A 348 -1.01 9.74 12.84
CA GLU A 348 -1.80 9.70 14.07
C GLU A 348 -2.86 10.82 14.19
N ASN A 349 -2.53 12.02 13.71
CA ASN A 349 -3.41 13.20 13.71
C ASN A 349 -4.14 13.35 12.38
#